data_AF-A0A023B6L3-F1
#
_entry.id   AF-A0A023B6L3-F1
#
_cell.length_a   1.000
_cell.length_b   1.000
_cell.length_c   1.000
_cell.angle_alpha   90.00
_cell.angle_beta   90.00
_cell.angle_gamma   90.00
#
_symmetry.space_group_name_H-M   'P 1'
#
loop_
_entity.id
_entity.type
_entity.pdbx_description
1 polymer ?
#
loop_
_entity_poly.entity_id
_entity_poly.type
_entity_poly.pdbx_seq_one_letter_code
_entity_poly.pdbx_strand_id
1 'polypeptide(L)'
;MKQSKIAVAPDQDETLNYYDEPLKLYCHACERQVISRVKQKSNWETYTILVLLLLLTGIVGVCVFPLVRQYTRDASHRCPSCKSEIVRYKRFRMPAVSNEVITLQCGNCAVVLAKRYFVGFTALAFLIMVLSLTKTYLKSFKLPDLEPGEPINQSWQDFIDDCGTSSNLGNPLKTRRNFNEIYYGKSATNWQGRINHVRLGVLGKNFIFVNMPLHDKSSSTDPDVGLIYSSDTWDDVVSDFERGDLVMYNATLLELGSRSEPTLASLDGIIKITSNEDLPPMYPSVS
;
A
#
# COMPACT_ATOMS: atom_id res chain seq x y z
N MET A 1 -46.81 22.54 -17.45
CA MET A 1 -45.47 21.91 -17.38
C MET A 1 -45.04 21.52 -18.80
N LYS A 2 -44.18 22.32 -19.45
CA LYS A 2 -43.69 22.04 -20.81
C LYS A 2 -42.69 20.88 -20.75
N GLN A 3 -43.04 19.73 -21.30
CA GLN A 3 -42.13 18.63 -21.54
C GLN A 3 -41.04 19.09 -22.51
N SER A 4 -39.79 19.16 -22.04
CA SER A 4 -38.62 19.30 -22.90
C SER A 4 -38.44 17.98 -23.65
N LYS A 5 -39.02 17.87 -24.85
CA LYS A 5 -38.63 16.85 -25.82
C LYS A 5 -37.16 17.08 -26.17
N ILE A 6 -36.29 16.28 -25.56
CA ILE A 6 -34.92 16.11 -26.01
C ILE A 6 -35.04 15.53 -27.42
N ALA A 7 -34.51 16.25 -28.42
CA ALA A 7 -34.48 15.77 -29.79
C ALA A 7 -33.77 14.41 -29.81
N VAL A 8 -34.47 13.39 -30.31
CA VAL A 8 -33.92 12.08 -30.60
C VAL A 8 -32.81 12.30 -31.62
N ALA A 9 -31.59 11.85 -31.30
CA ALA A 9 -30.47 11.90 -32.22
C ALA A 9 -30.85 11.12 -33.50
N PRO A 10 -30.52 11.63 -34.71
CA PRO A 10 -30.72 10.87 -35.94
C PRO A 10 -29.97 9.54 -35.86
N ASP A 11 -30.54 8.52 -36.52
CA ASP A 11 -30.03 7.14 -36.55
C ASP A 11 -28.53 7.07 -36.82
N GLN A 12 -27.89 6.15 -36.12
CA GLN A 12 -26.45 5.95 -36.11
C GLN A 12 -25.98 5.31 -37.42
N ASP A 13 -25.45 6.11 -38.34
CA ASP A 13 -24.42 5.63 -39.27
C ASP A 13 -23.07 5.63 -38.52
N GLU A 14 -22.55 4.43 -38.21
CA GLU A 14 -21.42 4.16 -37.29
C GLU A 14 -20.02 4.63 -37.77
N THR A 15 -19.88 5.56 -38.73
CA THR A 15 -18.55 5.87 -39.32
C THR A 15 -18.12 7.34 -39.34
N LEU A 16 -18.80 8.27 -38.66
CA LEU A 16 -18.28 9.62 -38.47
C LEU A 16 -18.12 9.99 -36.98
N ASN A 17 -16.93 10.48 -36.63
CA ASN A 17 -16.54 10.96 -35.30
C ASN A 17 -17.27 12.27 -34.92
N TYR A 18 -18.58 12.19 -34.72
CA TYR A 18 -19.46 13.33 -34.45
C TYR A 18 -19.32 13.96 -33.05
N TYR A 19 -18.44 13.42 -32.19
CA TYR A 19 -18.41 13.78 -30.76
C TYR A 19 -17.69 15.10 -30.46
N ASP A 20 -16.60 15.40 -31.16
CA ASP A 20 -15.72 16.52 -30.80
C ASP A 20 -15.73 17.66 -31.86
N GLU A 21 -16.45 17.47 -32.97
CA GLU A 21 -16.50 18.42 -34.08
C GLU A 21 -17.79 19.27 -34.11
N PRO A 22 -17.71 20.54 -34.54
CA PRO A 22 -18.88 21.40 -34.64
C PRO A 22 -19.81 20.93 -35.77
N LEU A 23 -21.05 20.60 -35.41
CA LEU A 23 -22.07 20.12 -36.35
C LEU A 23 -23.09 21.20 -36.71
N LYS A 24 -23.56 21.15 -37.96
CA LYS A 24 -24.71 21.93 -38.43
C LYS A 24 -25.98 21.30 -37.87
N LEU A 25 -26.61 21.98 -36.92
CA LEU A 25 -27.80 21.50 -36.21
C LEU A 25 -28.90 22.56 -36.28
N TYR A 26 -30.15 22.12 -36.27
CA TYR A 26 -31.29 23.03 -36.15
C TYR A 26 -31.59 23.31 -34.67
N CYS A 27 -31.68 24.59 -34.30
CA CYS A 27 -31.96 24.97 -32.92
C CYS A 27 -33.46 25.28 -32.74
N HIS A 28 -34.15 24.53 -31.88
CA HIS A 28 -35.57 24.76 -31.55
C HIS A 28 -35.82 26.03 -30.72
N ALA A 29 -34.79 26.62 -30.10
CA ALA A 29 -34.96 27.81 -29.27
C ALA A 29 -34.87 29.13 -30.07
N CYS A 30 -34.12 29.15 -31.17
CA CYS A 30 -33.98 30.33 -32.04
C CYS A 30 -34.47 30.09 -33.46
N GLU A 31 -35.00 28.89 -33.75
CA GLU A 31 -35.59 28.48 -35.03
C GLU A 31 -34.68 28.76 -36.25
N ARG A 32 -33.37 28.57 -36.06
CA ARG A 32 -32.35 28.79 -37.10
C ARG A 32 -31.42 27.59 -37.18
N GLN A 33 -30.91 27.32 -38.37
CA GLN A 33 -29.78 26.43 -38.56
C GLN A 33 -28.50 27.12 -38.08
N VAL A 34 -27.77 26.48 -37.18
CA VAL A 34 -26.55 27.02 -36.58
C VAL A 34 -25.45 25.97 -36.59
N ILE A 35 -24.20 26.44 -36.71
CA ILE A 35 -23.03 25.62 -36.43
C ILE A 35 -22.85 25.61 -34.91
N SER A 36 -22.96 24.44 -34.30
CA SER A 36 -22.89 24.29 -32.85
C SER A 36 -21.48 24.53 -32.31
N ARG A 37 -21.40 25.10 -31.10
CA ARG A 37 -20.15 25.19 -30.34
C ARG A 37 -20.07 24.03 -29.36
N VAL A 38 -19.03 23.22 -29.47
CA VAL A 38 -18.79 22.09 -28.56
C VAL A 38 -18.22 22.61 -27.24
N LYS A 39 -18.86 22.26 -26.13
CA LYS A 39 -18.34 22.51 -24.79
C LYS A 39 -18.24 21.19 -24.04
N GLN A 40 -17.04 20.88 -23.57
CA GLN A 40 -16.81 19.72 -22.72
C GLN A 40 -17.31 19.99 -21.30
N LYS A 41 -18.11 19.08 -20.75
CA LYS A 41 -18.63 19.18 -19.38
C LYS A 41 -18.30 17.91 -18.60
N SER A 42 -17.72 18.06 -17.42
CA SER A 42 -17.49 16.95 -16.49
C SER A 42 -18.79 16.57 -15.79
N ASN A 43 -19.02 15.27 -15.63
CA ASN A 43 -20.16 14.70 -14.92
C ASN A 43 -19.75 14.11 -13.58
N TRP A 44 -20.76 13.77 -12.78
CA TRP A 44 -20.57 12.91 -11.61
C TRP A 44 -19.87 11.59 -11.97
N GLU A 45 -20.18 11.00 -13.13
CA GLU A 45 -19.53 9.79 -13.67
C GLU A 45 -18.01 9.96 -13.88
N THR A 46 -17.58 11.13 -14.35
CA THR A 46 -16.15 11.44 -14.47
C THR A 46 -15.48 11.42 -13.10
N TYR A 47 -16.14 11.97 -12.08
CA TYR A 47 -15.59 12.02 -10.73
C TYR A 47 -15.61 10.65 -10.05
N THR A 48 -16.61 9.80 -10.29
CA THR A 48 -16.63 8.44 -9.73
C THR A 48 -15.50 7.58 -10.28
N ILE A 49 -15.20 7.68 -11.58
CA ILE A 49 -14.05 7.00 -12.18
C ILE A 49 -12.74 7.49 -11.58
N LEU A 50 -12.59 8.80 -11.35
CA LEU A 50 -11.38 9.37 -10.73
C LEU A 50 -11.21 8.93 -9.27
N VAL A 51 -12.30 8.92 -8.48
CA VAL A 51 -12.28 8.42 -7.10
C VAL A 51 -11.95 6.94 -7.07
N LEU A 52 -12.51 6.16 -7.99
CA LEU A 52 -12.20 4.74 -8.10
C LEU A 52 -10.72 4.50 -8.42
N LEU A 53 -10.17 5.26 -9.37
CA LEU A 53 -8.77 5.20 -9.72
C LEU A 53 -7.88 5.54 -8.51
N LEU A 54 -8.24 6.58 -7.74
CA LEU A 54 -7.54 6.93 -6.50
C LEU A 54 -7.54 5.78 -5.49
N LEU A 55 -8.68 5.11 -5.33
CA LEU A 55 -8.83 4.02 -4.38
C LEU A 55 -8.02 2.78 -4.78
N LEU A 56 -7.91 2.51 -6.09
CA LEU A 56 -7.19 1.35 -6.61
C LEU A 56 -5.68 1.56 -6.68
N THR A 57 -5.23 2.77 -7.03
CA THR A 57 -3.81 3.06 -7.30
C THR A 57 -3.17 3.98 -6.28
N GLY A 58 -3.93 4.43 -5.27
CA GLY A 58 -3.46 5.36 -4.25
C GLY A 58 -3.01 6.70 -4.83
N ILE A 59 -2.04 7.33 -4.18
CA ILE A 59 -1.48 8.64 -4.57
C ILE A 59 -0.84 8.59 -5.97
N VAL A 60 -0.31 7.44 -6.39
CA VAL A 60 0.26 7.24 -7.73
C VAL A 60 -0.78 7.49 -8.83
N GLY A 61 -2.06 7.24 -8.54
CA GLY A 61 -3.18 7.49 -9.45
C GLY A 61 -3.38 8.95 -9.81
N VAL A 62 -2.97 9.88 -8.96
CA VAL A 62 -3.16 11.32 -9.16
C VAL A 62 -2.45 11.80 -10.44
N CYS A 63 -1.32 11.19 -10.79
CA CYS A 63 -0.58 11.49 -12.02
C CYS A 63 -1.40 11.23 -13.29
N VAL A 64 -2.35 10.30 -13.25
CA VAL A 64 -3.15 9.87 -14.40
C VAL A 64 -4.51 10.61 -14.45
N PHE A 65 -4.90 11.33 -13.40
CA PHE A 65 -6.15 12.11 -13.35
C PHE A 65 -6.34 13.09 -14.50
N PRO A 66 -5.35 13.90 -14.93
CA PRO A 66 -5.54 14.81 -16.06
C PRO A 66 -5.87 14.05 -17.35
N LEU A 67 -5.25 12.88 -17.58
CA LEU A 67 -5.52 12.03 -18.74
C LEU A 67 -6.93 11.46 -18.67
N VAL A 68 -7.29 10.79 -17.56
CA VAL A 68 -8.63 10.20 -17.42
C VAL A 68 -9.73 11.27 -17.52
N ARG A 69 -9.51 12.45 -16.95
CA ARG A 69 -10.46 13.56 -17.05
C ARG A 69 -10.61 14.09 -18.48
N GLN A 70 -9.59 14.03 -19.34
CA GLN A 70 -9.73 14.39 -20.75
C GLN A 70 -10.58 13.35 -21.50
N TYR A 71 -10.39 12.06 -21.24
CA TYR A 71 -11.14 11.00 -21.92
C TYR A 71 -12.61 10.90 -21.50
N THR A 72 -12.93 11.27 -20.25
CA THR A 72 -14.24 11.01 -19.64
C THR A 72 -15.23 12.19 -19.65
N ARG A 73 -14.91 13.31 -20.29
CA ARG A 73 -15.83 14.46 -20.41
C ARG A 73 -16.89 14.22 -21.49
N ASP A 74 -18.11 14.66 -21.21
CA ASP A 74 -19.18 14.68 -22.19
C ASP A 74 -19.03 15.87 -23.14
N ALA A 75 -19.44 15.66 -24.40
CA ALA A 75 -19.56 16.72 -25.38
C ALA A 75 -21.00 17.28 -25.37
N SER A 76 -21.13 18.60 -25.13
CA SER A 76 -22.39 19.32 -25.23
C SER A 76 -22.36 20.33 -26.37
N HIS A 77 -23.29 20.21 -27.31
CA HIS A 77 -23.43 21.12 -28.45
C HIS A 77 -24.38 22.25 -28.07
N ARG A 78 -23.88 23.48 -28.08
CA ARG A 78 -24.66 24.68 -27.73
C ARG A 78 -24.84 25.59 -28.93
N CYS A 79 -25.99 26.24 -29.00
CA CYS A 79 -26.24 27.28 -29.99
C CYS A 79 -25.38 28.53 -29.68
N PRO A 80 -24.67 29.11 -30.67
CA PRO A 80 -23.86 30.31 -30.44
C PRO A 80 -24.70 31.55 -30.12
N SER A 81 -25.92 31.64 -30.65
CA SER A 81 -26.78 32.82 -30.50
C SER A 81 -27.57 32.81 -29.19
N CYS A 82 -28.33 31.75 -28.90
CA CYS A 82 -29.18 31.67 -27.70
C CYS A 82 -28.53 30.92 -26.53
N LYS A 83 -27.34 30.32 -26.72
CA LYS A 83 -26.61 29.51 -25.72
C LYS A 83 -27.39 28.29 -25.21
N SER A 84 -28.53 27.93 -25.82
CA SER A 84 -29.28 26.74 -25.45
C SER A 84 -28.51 25.48 -25.83
N GLU A 85 -28.64 24.44 -25.01
CA GLU A 85 -28.09 23.11 -25.29
C GLU A 85 -29.01 22.41 -26.30
N ILE A 86 -28.45 22.00 -27.44
CA ILE A 86 -29.21 21.38 -28.54
C ILE A 86 -29.16 19.86 -28.39
N VAL A 87 -27.94 19.32 -28.34
CA VAL A 87 -27.67 17.89 -28.23
C VAL A 87 -26.55 17.67 -27.24
N ARG A 88 -26.64 16.58 -26.50
CA ARG A 88 -25.64 16.15 -25.54
C ARG A 88 -25.24 14.71 -25.83
N TYR A 89 -23.96 14.50 -26.08
CA TYR A 89 -23.39 13.18 -26.30
C TYR A 89 -22.67 12.73 -25.02
N LYS A 90 -23.21 11.66 -24.41
CA LYS A 90 -22.56 10.98 -23.29
C LYS A 90 -21.52 10.02 -23.83
N ARG A 91 -20.27 10.12 -23.36
CA ARG A 91 -19.20 9.16 -23.73
C ARG A 91 -19.40 7.81 -23.04
N PHE A 92 -19.95 7.82 -21.83
CA PHE A 92 -20.36 6.63 -21.12
C PHE A 92 -21.88 6.60 -21.04
N ARG A 93 -22.51 5.67 -21.75
CA ARG A 93 -23.92 5.34 -21.51
C ARG A 93 -23.94 4.26 -20.44
N MET A 94 -24.13 4.68 -19.18
CA MET A 94 -24.66 3.75 -18.18
C MET A 94 -26.00 3.24 -18.71
N PRO A 95 -26.22 1.91 -18.78
CA PRO A 95 -27.52 1.37 -19.17
C PRO A 95 -28.55 1.93 -18.19
N ALA A 96 -29.58 2.59 -18.72
CA ALA A 96 -30.72 2.99 -17.90
C ALA A 96 -31.21 1.73 -17.18
N VAL A 97 -31.25 1.76 -15.85
CA VAL A 97 -31.67 0.61 -15.04
C VAL A 97 -33.18 0.46 -15.23
N SER A 98 -33.57 -0.18 -16.33
CA SER A 98 -34.94 -0.59 -16.57
C SER A 98 -35.32 -1.64 -15.51
N ASN A 99 -36.60 -1.68 -15.15
CA ASN A 99 -37.14 -2.69 -14.23
C ASN A 99 -37.23 -4.09 -14.89
N GLU A 100 -36.32 -4.41 -15.80
CA GLU A 100 -36.20 -5.73 -16.38
C GLU A 100 -35.67 -6.72 -15.34
N VAL A 101 -36.04 -7.99 -15.52
CA VAL A 101 -35.58 -9.10 -14.69
C VAL A 101 -34.37 -9.76 -15.34
N ILE A 102 -33.39 -10.13 -14.52
CA ILE A 102 -32.26 -10.98 -14.90
C ILE A 102 -32.47 -12.34 -14.24
N THR A 103 -32.28 -13.41 -15.01
CA THR A 103 -32.27 -14.78 -14.51
C THR A 103 -30.83 -15.28 -14.45
N LEU A 104 -30.38 -15.66 -13.25
CA LEU A 104 -29.09 -16.31 -13.05
C LEU A 104 -29.33 -17.80 -12.86
N GLN A 105 -28.84 -18.62 -13.79
CA GLN A 105 -28.81 -20.07 -13.62
C GLN A 105 -27.52 -20.47 -12.91
N CYS A 106 -27.65 -21.12 -11.76
CA CYS A 106 -26.54 -21.72 -11.03
C CYS A 106 -26.88 -23.21 -10.84
N GLY A 107 -26.37 -24.05 -11.74
CA GLY A 107 -26.74 -25.47 -11.80
C GLY A 107 -28.24 -25.66 -12.03
N ASN A 108 -28.90 -26.41 -11.14
CA ASN A 108 -30.35 -26.67 -11.21
C ASN A 108 -31.21 -25.57 -10.57
N CYS A 109 -30.62 -24.51 -9.99
CA CYS A 109 -31.38 -23.41 -9.40
C CYS A 109 -31.33 -22.17 -10.31
N ALA A 110 -32.50 -21.58 -10.59
CA ALA A 110 -32.63 -20.31 -11.28
C ALA A 110 -33.07 -19.24 -10.28
N VAL A 111 -32.28 -18.18 -10.12
CA VAL A 111 -32.65 -17.03 -9.30
C VAL A 111 -33.04 -15.89 -10.22
N VAL A 112 -34.27 -15.40 -10.10
CA VAL A 112 -34.79 -14.27 -10.87
C VAL A 112 -34.72 -13.02 -9.99
N LEU A 113 -33.90 -12.04 -10.37
CA LEU A 113 -33.81 -10.75 -9.68
C LEU A 113 -34.10 -9.59 -10.64
N ALA A 114 -34.77 -8.55 -10.14
CA ALA A 114 -34.87 -7.30 -10.87
C ALA A 114 -33.48 -6.64 -10.97
N LYS A 115 -33.17 -6.03 -12.14
CA LYS A 115 -31.88 -5.35 -12.40
C LYS A 115 -31.48 -4.37 -11.31
N ARG A 116 -32.44 -3.62 -10.74
CA ARG A 116 -32.20 -2.67 -9.64
C ARG A 116 -31.57 -3.31 -8.40
N TYR A 117 -32.01 -4.52 -8.03
CA TYR A 117 -31.48 -5.23 -6.88
C TYR A 117 -30.12 -5.85 -7.20
N PHE A 118 -29.96 -6.39 -8.40
CA PHE A 118 -28.66 -6.92 -8.86
C PHE A 118 -27.57 -5.84 -8.89
N VAL A 119 -27.88 -4.65 -9.43
CA VAL A 119 -26.98 -3.49 -9.41
C VAL A 119 -26.71 -3.03 -7.98
N GLY A 120 -27.72 -3.02 -7.12
CA GLY A 120 -27.55 -2.70 -5.70
C GLY A 120 -26.61 -3.67 -4.97
N PHE A 121 -26.79 -4.98 -5.13
CA PHE A 121 -25.94 -6.00 -4.52
C PHE A 121 -24.51 -5.99 -5.05
N THR A 122 -24.33 -5.82 -6.35
CA THR A 122 -22.99 -5.72 -6.96
C THR A 122 -22.25 -4.47 -6.50
N ALA A 123 -22.95 -3.31 -6.41
CA ALA A 123 -22.37 -2.08 -5.87
C ALA A 123 -22.00 -2.22 -4.38
N LEU A 124 -22.84 -2.87 -3.58
CA LEU A 124 -22.56 -3.13 -2.16
C LEU A 124 -21.36 -4.07 -1.98
N ALA A 125 -21.31 -5.18 -2.74
CA ALA A 125 -20.19 -6.11 -2.72
C ALA A 125 -18.88 -5.43 -3.15
N PHE A 126 -18.95 -4.58 -4.18
CA PHE A 126 -17.82 -3.77 -4.62
C PHE A 126 -17.35 -2.80 -3.53
N LEU A 127 -18.27 -2.10 -2.85
CA LEU A 127 -17.94 -1.22 -1.74
C LEU A 127 -17.28 -1.98 -0.58
N ILE A 128 -17.79 -3.15 -0.21
CA ILE A 128 -17.19 -4.01 0.82
C ILE A 128 -15.77 -4.44 0.39
N MET A 129 -15.58 -4.82 -0.88
CA MET A 129 -14.28 -5.18 -1.44
C MET A 129 -13.30 -4.00 -1.41
N VAL A 130 -13.74 -2.80 -1.76
CA VAL A 130 -12.91 -1.59 -1.68
C VAL A 130 -12.56 -1.28 -0.23
N LEU A 131 -13.51 -1.39 0.71
CA LEU A 131 -13.24 -1.16 2.13
C LEU A 131 -12.28 -2.21 2.72
N SER A 132 -12.36 -3.46 2.29
CA SER A 132 -11.42 -4.50 2.73
C SER A 132 -10.04 -4.31 2.12
N LEU A 133 -9.96 -3.98 0.82
CA LEU A 133 -8.69 -3.68 0.14
C LEU A 133 -8.04 -2.42 0.71
N THR A 134 -8.80 -1.36 0.97
CA THR A 134 -8.28 -0.15 1.61
C THR A 134 -7.84 -0.41 3.05
N LYS A 135 -8.54 -1.24 3.83
CA LYS A 135 -8.06 -1.70 5.14
C LYS A 135 -6.74 -2.48 5.04
N THR A 136 -6.62 -3.40 4.09
CA THR A 136 -5.39 -4.16 3.84
C THR A 136 -4.24 -3.26 3.38
N TYR A 137 -4.55 -2.28 2.52
CA TYR A 137 -3.59 -1.30 2.04
C TYR A 137 -3.16 -0.34 3.15
N LEU A 138 -4.09 0.18 3.95
CA LEU A 138 -3.80 0.99 5.15
C LEU A 138 -2.97 0.21 6.19
N LYS A 139 -3.24 -1.08 6.39
CA LYS A 139 -2.42 -1.96 7.23
C LYS A 139 -1.03 -2.22 6.65
N SER A 140 -0.87 -2.13 5.33
CA SER A 140 0.45 -2.18 4.69
C SER A 140 1.24 -0.88 4.87
N PHE A 141 0.57 0.25 5.11
CA PHE A 141 1.19 1.54 5.45
C PHE A 141 1.42 1.73 6.96
N LYS A 142 0.57 1.14 7.80
CA LYS A 142 0.78 1.02 9.24
C LYS A 142 1.06 -0.44 9.56
N LEU A 143 2.30 -0.89 9.35
CA LEU A 143 2.68 -2.09 10.06
C LEU A 143 2.69 -1.74 11.54
N PRO A 144 1.92 -2.45 12.38
CA PRO A 144 2.01 -2.26 13.81
C PRO A 144 3.45 -2.55 14.20
N ASP A 145 4.06 -1.65 14.98
CA ASP A 145 5.17 -2.02 15.84
C ASP A 145 4.72 -3.31 16.55
N LEU A 146 5.46 -4.39 16.33
CA LEU A 146 5.11 -5.67 16.95
C LEU A 146 5.13 -5.42 18.46
N GLU A 147 4.06 -5.83 19.14
CA GLU A 147 4.08 -5.78 20.61
C GLU A 147 5.28 -6.62 21.09
N PRO A 148 6.08 -6.09 22.03
CA PRO A 148 7.23 -6.81 22.55
C PRO A 148 6.80 -8.19 23.06
N GLY A 149 7.50 -9.22 22.63
CA GLY A 149 7.31 -10.59 23.13
C GLY A 149 7.70 -10.74 24.60
N GLU A 150 7.43 -11.92 25.16
CA GLU A 150 7.88 -12.28 26.52
C GLU A 150 9.41 -12.14 26.63
N PRO A 151 9.94 -11.51 27.69
CA PRO A 151 11.38 -11.29 27.83
C PRO A 151 12.12 -12.62 28.01
N ILE A 152 13.25 -12.75 27.31
CA ILE A 152 14.18 -13.88 27.49
C ILE A 152 15.31 -13.50 28.43
N ASN A 153 15.73 -14.46 29.26
CA ASN A 153 16.87 -14.32 30.16
C ASN A 153 18.19 -14.78 29.52
N GLN A 154 18.14 -15.30 28.29
CA GLN A 154 19.29 -15.79 27.56
C GLN A 154 20.18 -14.64 27.06
N SER A 155 21.48 -14.82 27.22
CA SER A 155 22.49 -13.90 26.71
C SER A 155 22.73 -14.10 25.21
N TRP A 156 23.43 -13.16 24.58
CA TRP A 156 23.91 -13.31 23.21
C TRP A 156 24.78 -14.57 23.01
N GLN A 157 25.57 -14.95 24.02
CA GLN A 157 26.42 -16.13 23.94
C GLN A 157 25.58 -17.41 23.84
N ASP A 158 24.53 -17.52 24.65
CA ASP A 158 23.62 -18.66 24.62
C ASP A 158 22.94 -18.79 23.25
N PHE A 159 22.58 -17.64 22.66
CA PHE A 159 22.05 -17.59 21.30
C PHE A 159 23.05 -18.08 20.24
N ILE A 160 24.33 -17.69 20.35
CA ILE A 160 25.37 -18.17 19.43
C ILE A 160 25.62 -19.67 19.59
N ASP A 161 25.60 -20.19 20.80
CA ASP A 161 25.80 -21.63 21.04
C ASP A 161 24.64 -22.45 20.47
N ASP A 162 23.40 -21.97 20.55
CA ASP A 162 22.22 -22.66 20.01
C ASP A 162 22.03 -22.46 18.50
N CYS A 163 22.18 -21.22 18.05
CA CYS A 163 21.72 -20.73 16.75
C CYS A 163 22.82 -20.10 15.89
N GLY A 164 24.05 -20.02 16.39
CA GLY A 164 25.18 -19.42 15.69
C GLY A 164 25.60 -20.17 14.43
N THR A 165 26.52 -19.56 13.68
CA THR A 165 26.96 -20.10 12.38
C THR A 165 27.57 -21.49 12.52
N SER A 166 28.40 -21.73 13.53
CA SER A 166 29.03 -23.03 13.81
C SER A 166 27.98 -24.12 14.08
N SER A 167 26.99 -23.83 14.94
CA SER A 167 25.89 -24.75 15.26
C SER A 167 24.99 -25.03 14.05
N ASN A 168 24.67 -24.00 13.25
CA ASN A 168 23.88 -24.13 12.04
C ASN A 168 24.59 -24.96 10.96
N LEU A 169 25.93 -24.89 10.87
CA LEU A 169 26.74 -25.74 9.98
C LEU A 169 26.78 -27.19 10.43
N GLY A 170 26.78 -27.44 11.74
CA GLY A 170 26.73 -28.78 12.30
C GLY A 170 25.36 -29.45 12.08
N ASN A 171 24.27 -28.77 12.46
CA ASN A 171 22.92 -29.31 12.32
C ASN A 171 21.85 -28.20 12.14
N PRO A 172 21.49 -27.86 10.89
CA PRO A 172 20.56 -26.76 10.61
C PRO A 172 19.13 -27.03 11.09
N LEU A 173 18.70 -28.29 11.15
CA LEU A 173 17.37 -28.65 11.64
C LEU A 173 17.25 -28.45 13.15
N LYS A 174 18.31 -28.80 13.90
CA LYS A 174 18.37 -28.55 15.35
C LYS A 174 18.37 -27.06 15.63
N THR A 175 19.22 -26.30 14.95
CA THR A 175 19.29 -24.84 15.10
C THR A 175 17.95 -24.16 14.79
N ARG A 176 17.26 -24.55 13.70
CA ARG A 176 15.93 -23.98 13.38
C ARG A 176 14.89 -24.35 14.45
N ARG A 177 14.92 -25.57 14.98
CA ARG A 177 14.02 -25.98 16.07
C ARG A 177 14.29 -25.18 17.34
N ASN A 178 15.55 -25.07 17.76
CA ASN A 178 15.96 -24.29 18.92
C ASN A 178 15.52 -22.82 18.78
N PHE A 179 15.73 -22.21 17.60
CA PHE A 179 15.24 -20.86 17.33
C PHE A 179 13.73 -20.75 17.51
N ASN A 180 12.96 -21.63 16.88
CA ASN A 180 11.49 -21.57 16.91
C ASN A 180 10.91 -21.83 18.31
N GLU A 181 11.54 -22.65 19.14
CA GLU A 181 11.05 -23.00 20.49
C GLU A 181 11.51 -22.01 21.56
N ILE A 182 12.76 -21.54 21.46
CA ILE A 182 13.40 -20.75 22.50
C ILE A 182 13.32 -19.26 22.20
N TYR A 183 13.48 -18.83 20.95
CA TYR A 183 13.79 -17.43 20.60
C TYR A 183 12.70 -16.74 19.76
N TYR A 184 11.99 -17.46 18.89
CA TYR A 184 11.00 -16.88 17.97
C TYR A 184 9.87 -16.19 18.72
N GLY A 185 9.64 -14.91 18.40
CA GLY A 185 8.58 -14.09 19.00
C GLY A 185 8.84 -13.70 20.45
N LYS A 186 10.06 -13.90 20.98
CA LYS A 186 10.45 -13.47 22.32
C LYS A 186 11.43 -12.31 22.29
N SER A 187 11.44 -11.51 23.36
CA SER A 187 12.20 -10.26 23.44
C SER A 187 13.55 -10.45 24.10
N ALA A 188 14.63 -10.32 23.33
CA ALA A 188 15.98 -10.20 23.85
C ALA A 188 16.10 -8.91 24.66
N THR A 189 16.49 -9.04 25.93
CA THR A 189 16.66 -7.90 26.84
C THR A 189 18.13 -7.59 27.07
N ASN A 190 18.50 -6.31 27.03
CA ASN A 190 19.84 -5.80 27.33
C ASN A 190 20.96 -6.40 26.46
N TRP A 191 20.67 -6.70 25.19
CA TRP A 191 21.72 -7.11 24.26
C TRP A 191 22.58 -5.92 23.87
N GLN A 192 23.89 -6.13 23.80
CA GLN A 192 24.87 -5.08 23.53
C GLN A 192 25.59 -5.35 22.22
N GLY A 193 25.65 -4.34 21.36
CA GLY A 193 26.32 -4.44 20.07
C GLY A 193 26.78 -3.09 19.55
N ARG A 194 27.54 -3.10 18.46
CA ARG A 194 28.04 -1.90 17.79
C ARG A 194 27.27 -1.63 16.52
N ILE A 195 26.94 -0.39 16.27
CA ILE A 195 26.23 -0.01 15.04
C ILE A 195 27.15 -0.19 13.83
N ASN A 196 26.69 -0.95 12.84
CA ASN A 196 27.38 -1.10 11.56
C ASN A 196 26.93 -0.02 10.57
N HIS A 197 25.63 0.08 10.32
CA HIS A 197 25.03 1.14 9.51
C HIS A 197 23.50 1.19 9.70
N VAL A 198 22.90 2.33 9.36
CA VAL A 198 21.44 2.51 9.33
C VAL A 198 21.01 2.59 7.86
N ARG A 199 19.97 1.83 7.49
CA ARG A 199 19.37 1.86 6.16
C ARG A 199 17.91 2.29 6.28
N LEU A 200 17.59 3.41 5.64
CA LEU A 200 16.21 3.84 5.47
C LEU A 200 15.53 2.95 4.43
N GLY A 201 14.38 2.37 4.77
CA GLY A 201 13.60 1.55 3.86
C GLY A 201 12.48 2.35 3.19
N VAL A 202 11.63 1.63 2.48
CA VAL A 202 10.47 2.22 1.78
C VAL A 202 9.25 2.11 2.69
N LEU A 203 8.39 3.14 2.68
CA LEU A 203 7.14 3.18 3.47
C LEU A 203 7.34 3.26 4.99
N GLY A 204 8.36 4.00 5.46
CA GLY A 204 8.54 4.29 6.89
C GLY A 204 9.12 3.14 7.72
N LYS A 205 9.61 2.07 7.09
CA LYS A 205 10.37 1.02 7.76
C LYS A 205 11.85 1.26 7.60
N ASN A 206 12.56 1.41 8.70
CA ASN A 206 13.99 1.62 8.72
C ASN A 206 14.67 0.41 9.39
N PHE A 207 15.94 0.20 9.05
CA PHE A 207 16.74 -0.91 9.53
C PHE A 207 18.01 -0.39 10.20
N ILE A 208 18.29 -0.84 11.42
CA ILE A 208 19.56 -0.63 12.10
C ILE A 208 20.31 -1.95 12.07
N PHE A 209 21.50 -1.95 11.49
CA PHE A 209 22.35 -3.13 11.46
C PHE A 209 23.38 -3.04 12.57
N VAL A 210 23.44 -4.09 13.39
CA VAL A 210 24.28 -4.17 14.58
C VAL A 210 25.23 -5.36 14.46
N ASN A 211 26.49 -5.13 14.83
CA ASN A 211 27.53 -6.14 14.97
C ASN A 211 27.66 -6.50 16.46
N MET A 212 27.65 -7.78 16.79
CA MET A 212 27.64 -8.25 18.17
C MET A 212 29.05 -8.63 18.65
N PRO A 213 29.33 -8.59 19.96
CA PRO A 213 30.59 -9.07 20.52
C PRO A 213 30.73 -10.59 20.31
N LEU A 214 31.97 -11.06 20.17
CA LEU A 214 32.32 -12.45 19.83
C LEU A 214 32.00 -12.87 18.38
N HIS A 215 32.06 -11.90 17.46
CA HIS A 215 32.02 -12.19 16.03
C HIS A 215 33.18 -13.10 15.61
N ASP A 216 32.88 -14.38 15.41
CA ASP A 216 33.82 -15.46 15.10
C ASP A 216 34.37 -15.39 13.65
N LYS A 217 34.28 -14.22 13.01
CA LYS A 217 34.73 -13.99 11.63
C LYS A 217 35.67 -12.79 11.54
N SER A 218 36.93 -13.09 11.27
CA SER A 218 38.01 -12.13 11.05
C SER A 218 37.87 -11.23 9.79
N SER A 219 36.76 -11.25 9.05
CA SER A 219 36.64 -10.44 7.80
C SER A 219 35.25 -10.23 7.19
N SER A 220 34.12 -10.30 7.92
CA SER A 220 32.83 -9.97 7.27
C SER A 220 32.38 -8.56 7.61
N THR A 221 32.24 -7.73 6.57
CA THR A 221 31.47 -6.47 6.57
C THR A 221 29.98 -6.67 6.90
N ASP A 222 29.52 -7.93 6.89
CA ASP A 222 28.13 -8.32 7.08
C ASP A 222 27.69 -8.14 8.54
N PRO A 223 26.50 -7.57 8.77
CA PRO A 223 25.96 -7.39 10.11
C PRO A 223 25.36 -8.68 10.69
N ASP A 224 25.34 -8.77 12.02
CA ASP A 224 24.84 -9.95 12.75
C ASP A 224 23.33 -9.88 12.99
N VAL A 225 22.85 -8.69 13.35
CA VAL A 225 21.44 -8.43 13.70
C VAL A 225 20.92 -7.24 12.92
N GLY A 226 19.73 -7.39 12.32
CA GLY A 226 18.98 -6.34 11.65
C GLY A 226 17.75 -5.98 12.47
N LEU A 227 17.76 -4.79 13.07
CA LEU A 227 16.67 -4.26 13.87
C LEU A 227 15.72 -3.46 12.98
N ILE A 228 14.47 -3.87 12.93
CA ILE A 228 13.41 -3.22 12.17
C ILE A 228 12.70 -2.22 13.09
N TYR A 229 12.56 -0.98 12.64
CA TYR A 229 11.85 0.05 13.38
C TYR A 229 11.01 0.94 12.46
N SER A 230 9.98 1.55 13.03
CA SER A 230 9.12 2.52 12.34
C SER A 230 9.72 3.92 12.43
N SER A 231 9.68 4.68 11.34
CA SER A 231 10.21 6.05 11.28
C SER A 231 9.59 6.97 12.34
N ASP A 232 8.32 6.76 12.66
CA ASP A 232 7.56 7.65 13.53
C ASP A 232 7.98 7.57 15.01
N THR A 233 8.66 6.48 15.42
CA THR A 233 8.95 6.20 16.83
C THR A 233 10.41 6.45 17.22
N TRP A 234 11.37 6.19 16.33
CA TRP A 234 12.79 6.19 16.69
C TRP A 234 13.69 7.06 15.80
N ASP A 235 13.17 7.75 14.77
CA ASP A 235 14.01 8.53 13.86
C ASP A 235 14.83 9.62 14.58
N ASP A 236 14.26 10.30 15.58
CA ASP A 236 14.97 11.32 16.36
C ASP A 236 16.17 10.73 17.11
N VAL A 237 15.99 9.57 17.77
CA VAL A 237 17.05 8.89 18.55
C VAL A 237 18.11 8.27 17.64
N VAL A 238 17.69 7.68 16.52
CA VAL A 238 18.60 7.00 15.58
C VAL A 238 19.43 7.99 14.76
N SER A 239 18.97 9.24 14.62
CA SER A 239 19.73 10.29 13.92
C SER A 239 21.07 10.64 14.58
N ASP A 240 21.18 10.43 15.89
CA ASP A 240 22.40 10.68 16.69
C ASP A 240 23.40 9.51 16.68
N PHE A 241 23.07 8.42 15.98
CA PHE A 241 23.89 7.22 15.95
C PHE A 241 24.88 7.21 14.79
N GLU A 242 26.15 7.00 15.11
CA GLU A 242 27.24 6.84 14.16
C GLU A 242 27.74 5.39 14.09
N ARG A 243 28.45 5.09 13.01
CA ARG A 243 29.06 3.77 12.81
C ARG A 243 30.11 3.50 13.89
N GLY A 244 29.97 2.39 14.60
CA GLY A 244 30.87 1.95 15.66
C GLY A 244 30.40 2.27 17.07
N ASP A 245 29.34 3.08 17.22
CA ASP A 245 28.73 3.39 18.51
C ASP A 245 28.26 2.12 19.22
N LEU A 246 28.53 2.07 20.53
CA LEU A 246 28.07 0.98 21.39
C LEU A 246 26.64 1.27 21.83
N VAL A 247 25.74 0.33 21.56
CA VAL A 247 24.32 0.43 21.90
C VAL A 247 23.87 -0.78 22.70
N MET A 248 22.99 -0.50 23.66
CA MET A 248 22.19 -1.51 24.34
C MET A 248 20.77 -1.43 23.80
N TYR A 249 20.22 -2.58 23.42
CA TYR A 249 18.89 -2.62 22.83
C TYR A 249 18.07 -3.81 23.34
N ASN A 250 16.76 -3.61 23.27
CA ASN A 250 15.74 -4.62 23.47
C ASN A 250 15.07 -4.86 22.12
N ALA A 251 14.95 -6.12 21.73
CA ALA A 251 14.36 -6.47 20.45
C ALA A 251 13.69 -7.84 20.44
N THR A 252 12.55 -7.93 19.79
CA THR A 252 11.81 -9.19 19.59
C THR A 252 12.32 -9.93 18.37
N LEU A 253 12.84 -11.15 18.55
CA LEU A 253 13.44 -11.94 17.47
C LEU A 253 12.35 -12.51 16.54
N LEU A 254 12.49 -12.26 15.23
CA LEU A 254 11.49 -12.65 14.23
C LEU A 254 12.00 -13.73 13.28
N GLU A 255 13.24 -13.60 12.83
CA GLU A 255 13.80 -14.51 11.84
C GLU A 255 15.27 -14.80 12.13
N LEU A 256 15.62 -16.09 12.06
CA LEU A 256 17.00 -16.54 12.20
C LEU A 256 17.82 -16.20 10.96
N GLY A 257 18.95 -15.52 11.18
CA GLY A 257 19.91 -15.18 10.13
C GLY A 257 20.60 -16.39 9.51
N SER A 258 21.18 -16.18 8.32
CA SER A 258 21.94 -17.18 7.57
C SER A 258 23.38 -16.68 7.34
N ARG A 259 24.21 -17.41 6.57
CA ARG A 259 25.65 -17.08 6.40
C ARG A 259 25.93 -15.64 5.95
N SER A 260 25.01 -15.02 5.23
CA SER A 260 25.11 -13.68 4.65
C SER A 260 23.92 -12.78 5.00
N GLU A 261 23.00 -13.27 5.82
CA GLU A 261 21.78 -12.55 6.18
C GLU A 261 21.74 -12.37 7.70
N PRO A 262 21.57 -11.13 8.19
CA PRO A 262 21.48 -10.88 9.61
C PRO A 262 20.23 -11.52 10.20
N THR A 263 20.28 -11.83 11.49
CA THR A 263 19.10 -12.22 12.27
C THR A 263 18.17 -11.00 12.37
N LEU A 264 16.90 -11.15 11.99
CA LEU A 264 15.95 -10.04 11.99
C LEU A 264 15.19 -9.98 13.31
N ALA A 265 15.08 -8.78 13.85
CA ALA A 265 14.35 -8.50 15.08
C ALA A 265 13.57 -7.18 14.98
N SER A 266 12.44 -7.09 15.68
CA SER A 266 11.70 -5.83 15.87
C SER A 266 12.34 -5.03 17.00
N LEU A 267 12.57 -3.75 16.81
CA LEU A 267 13.14 -2.88 17.84
C LEU A 267 12.08 -2.50 18.87
N ASP A 268 12.35 -2.80 20.14
CA ASP A 268 11.47 -2.45 21.26
C ASP A 268 12.03 -1.27 22.07
N GLY A 269 13.36 -1.13 22.13
CA GLY A 269 14.04 0.03 22.74
C GLY A 269 15.54 0.04 22.49
N ILE A 270 16.15 1.22 22.36
CA ILE A 270 17.59 1.37 22.12
C ILE A 270 18.17 2.56 22.90
N ILE A 271 19.38 2.36 23.45
CA ILE A 271 20.11 3.35 24.23
C ILE A 271 21.59 3.32 23.83
N LYS A 272 22.21 4.48 23.63
CA LYS A 272 23.65 4.63 23.36
C LYS A 272 24.45 4.66 24.66
N ILE A 273 25.47 3.81 24.77
CA ILE A 273 26.37 3.74 25.92
C ILE A 273 27.54 4.70 25.67
N THR A 274 27.66 5.76 26.49
CA THR A 274 28.61 6.86 26.23
C THR A 274 29.88 6.84 27.11
N SER A 275 29.93 6.06 28.20
CA SER A 275 31.10 5.99 29.11
C SER A 275 31.44 4.55 29.53
N ASN A 276 32.74 4.25 29.58
CA ASN A 276 33.37 2.97 29.99
C ASN A 276 33.17 2.60 31.48
N GLU A 277 32.26 3.24 32.22
CA GLU A 277 32.08 3.04 33.66
C GLU A 277 31.05 1.97 34.04
N ASP A 278 30.29 1.41 33.08
CA ASP A 278 29.27 0.37 33.32
C ASP A 278 29.67 -1.03 32.81
N LEU A 279 30.92 -1.24 32.40
CA LEU A 279 31.42 -2.55 31.98
C LEU A 279 31.84 -3.37 33.22
N PRO A 280 31.23 -4.54 33.51
CA PRO A 280 31.85 -5.50 34.43
C PRO A 280 33.22 -5.94 33.86
N PRO A 281 34.22 -6.19 34.73
CA PRO A 281 35.60 -6.38 34.30
C PRO A 281 35.72 -7.56 33.32
N MET A 282 36.27 -7.26 32.15
CA MET A 282 36.76 -8.27 31.20
C MET A 282 37.83 -9.10 31.91
N TYR A 283 37.60 -10.41 32.03
CA TYR A 283 38.53 -11.37 32.62
C TYR A 283 39.91 -11.32 31.93
N PRO A 284 40.99 -11.69 32.64
CA PRO A 284 42.35 -11.39 32.23
C PRO A 284 42.79 -12.23 31.05
N SER A 285 43.61 -11.62 30.19
CA SER A 285 44.41 -12.29 29.18
C SER A 285 45.24 -13.39 29.85
N VAL A 286 44.99 -14.63 29.44
CA VAL A 286 45.84 -15.78 29.77
C VAL A 286 47.21 -15.54 29.15
N SER A 287 48.24 -15.56 30.01
CA SER A 287 49.67 -15.55 29.68
C SER A 287 50.11 -16.83 28.97
#